data_AF-A0A1Z9LSU6-F1
#
_entry.id   AF-A0A1Z9LSU6-F1
#
_cell.length_a   1.000
_cell.length_b   1.000
_cell.length_c   1.000
_cell.angle_alpha   90.00
_cell.angle_beta   90.00
_cell.angle_gamma   90.00
#
_symmetry.space_group_name_H-M   'P 1'
#
loop_
_entity.id
_entity.type
_entity.pdbx_description
1 polymer ?
#
loop_
_entity_poly.entity_id
_entity_poly.type
_entity_poly.pdbx_seq_one_letter_code
_entity_poly.pdbx_strand_id
1 'polypeptide(L)'
;MITFSKLREACWTGYKAVGLKKKNGKMVPNCVPEEDAPANSAGGGNVAGIGVGPDGEPGVKPKAANSYKKKNKDEFKKRITNFLTKFRMNENLSASEIATQASNDGQLYSRQLEPIVKNLARKKVKGVYNKDLAVKLFRYAVDNKVKEIAKSKNMNSRTIPGNVRNDAAARMLSQFDSEINDYVEYLKGKKK
;
A
#
# COMPACT_ATOMS: atom_id res chain seq x y z
N MET A 1 -68.64 -32.68 -14.88
CA MET A 1 -67.65 -31.75 -15.45
C MET A 1 -67.03 -30.94 -14.29
N ILE A 2 -65.70 -30.83 -14.22
CA ILE A 2 -65.02 -30.03 -13.19
C ILE A 2 -65.11 -28.55 -13.63
N THR A 3 -65.65 -27.69 -12.78
CA THR A 3 -65.80 -26.24 -13.08
C THR A 3 -64.48 -25.50 -12.88
N PHE A 4 -64.25 -24.41 -13.62
CA PHE A 4 -63.00 -23.63 -13.61
C PHE A 4 -62.60 -23.14 -12.20
N SER A 5 -63.56 -22.77 -11.35
CA SER A 5 -63.29 -22.42 -9.94
C SER A 5 -62.69 -23.57 -9.14
N LYS A 6 -63.20 -24.80 -9.30
CA LYS A 6 -62.69 -25.97 -8.58
C LYS A 6 -61.26 -26.35 -9.00
N LEU A 7 -60.82 -25.95 -10.20
CA LEU A 7 -59.45 -26.14 -10.65
C LEU A 7 -58.46 -25.11 -10.03
N ARG A 8 -58.97 -23.92 -9.66
CA ARG A 8 -58.18 -22.82 -9.09
C ARG A 8 -57.89 -23.02 -7.59
N GLU A 9 -58.77 -23.74 -6.90
CA GLU A 9 -58.66 -24.08 -5.48
C GLU A 9 -57.90 -25.39 -5.21
N ALA A 10 -57.42 -26.08 -6.25
CA ALA A 10 -56.82 -27.41 -6.16
C ALA A 10 -55.38 -27.45 -5.55
N CYS A 11 -55.04 -26.49 -4.69
CA CYS A 11 -53.81 -26.52 -3.92
C CYS A 11 -54.04 -27.14 -2.53
N TRP A 12 -53.00 -27.76 -2.01
CA TRP A 12 -52.96 -28.34 -0.67
C TRP A 12 -53.24 -27.25 0.38
N THR A 13 -53.81 -27.61 1.52
CA THR A 13 -54.06 -26.68 2.64
C THR A 13 -52.77 -25.94 3.03
N GLY A 14 -52.80 -24.60 3.04
CA GLY A 14 -51.65 -23.72 3.29
C GLY A 14 -50.87 -23.29 2.04
N TYR A 15 -51.35 -23.62 0.83
CA TYR A 15 -50.76 -23.19 -0.44
C TYR A 15 -51.80 -22.53 -1.33
N LYS A 16 -51.46 -21.39 -1.96
CA LYS A 16 -52.31 -20.68 -2.93
C LYS A 16 -51.85 -20.89 -4.36
N ALA A 17 -52.80 -21.02 -5.29
CA ALA A 17 -52.50 -21.16 -6.72
C ALA A 17 -52.10 -19.81 -7.35
N VAL A 18 -50.86 -19.69 -7.80
CA VAL A 18 -50.34 -18.52 -8.51
C VAL A 18 -50.05 -18.90 -9.96
N GLY A 19 -51.11 -18.91 -10.77
CA GLY A 19 -51.04 -19.22 -12.21
C GLY A 19 -50.97 -20.72 -12.55
N LEU A 20 -50.70 -21.03 -13.82
CA LEU A 20 -50.61 -22.39 -14.36
C LEU A 20 -49.15 -22.71 -14.76
N LYS A 21 -48.70 -23.95 -14.52
CA LYS A 21 -47.39 -24.48 -14.93
C LYS A 21 -47.53 -25.78 -15.71
N LYS A 22 -46.57 -26.10 -16.57
CA LYS A 22 -46.57 -27.34 -17.38
C LYS A 22 -45.83 -28.44 -16.63
N LYS A 23 -46.52 -29.55 -16.32
CA LYS A 23 -45.92 -30.74 -15.68
C LYS A 23 -46.35 -31.99 -16.47
N ASN A 24 -45.38 -32.76 -16.97
CA ASN A 24 -45.60 -33.96 -17.80
C ASN A 24 -46.61 -33.71 -18.95
N GLY A 25 -46.44 -32.61 -19.67
CA GLY A 25 -47.29 -32.25 -20.82
C GLY A 25 -48.68 -31.68 -20.48
N LYS A 26 -49.12 -31.71 -19.21
CA LYS A 26 -50.41 -31.17 -18.75
C LYS A 26 -50.23 -29.84 -18.00
N MET A 27 -51.19 -28.93 -18.13
CA MET A 27 -51.20 -27.65 -17.41
C MET A 27 -51.83 -27.83 -16.04
N VAL A 28 -51.04 -27.60 -14.99
CA VAL A 28 -51.45 -27.75 -13.58
C VAL A 28 -51.25 -26.43 -12.82
N PRO A 29 -52.06 -26.11 -11.81
CA PRO A 29 -51.87 -24.90 -11.00
C PRO A 29 -50.49 -24.87 -10.31
N ASN A 30 -49.87 -23.68 -10.23
CA ASN A 30 -48.63 -23.50 -9.49
C ASN A 30 -48.92 -23.10 -8.03
N CYS A 31 -48.94 -24.07 -7.13
CA CYS A 31 -49.17 -23.86 -5.71
C CYS A 31 -47.91 -23.35 -4.99
N VAL A 32 -48.00 -22.21 -4.30
CA VAL A 32 -46.95 -21.63 -3.44
C VAL A 32 -47.45 -21.44 -2.00
N PRO A 33 -46.59 -21.59 -0.97
CA PRO A 33 -47.00 -21.41 0.42
C PRO A 33 -47.61 -20.03 0.66
N GLU A 34 -48.65 -19.95 1.48
CA GLU A 34 -49.18 -18.66 1.92
C GLU A 34 -48.20 -18.02 2.93
N GLU A 35 -47.80 -16.77 2.68
CA GLU A 35 -46.75 -16.10 3.44
C GLU A 35 -47.28 -15.56 4.78
N ASP A 36 -47.11 -16.37 5.83
CA ASP A 36 -47.20 -15.93 7.24
C ASP A 36 -45.84 -16.00 7.97
N ALA A 37 -44.72 -16.01 7.23
CA ALA A 37 -43.39 -15.95 7.83
C ALA A 37 -42.70 -14.62 7.46
N PRO A 38 -42.41 -13.73 8.43
CA PRO A 38 -41.63 -12.53 8.14
C PRO A 38 -40.25 -12.94 7.64
N ALA A 39 -39.89 -12.47 6.44
CA ALA A 39 -38.63 -12.75 5.78
C ALA A 39 -37.47 -12.02 6.49
N ASN A 40 -37.08 -12.53 7.65
CA ASN A 40 -35.94 -12.02 8.41
C ASN A 40 -34.68 -12.71 7.88
N SER A 41 -33.72 -11.94 7.37
CA SER A 41 -32.40 -12.48 7.01
C SER A 41 -31.79 -13.18 8.22
N ALA A 42 -31.52 -14.48 8.09
CA ALA A 42 -30.99 -15.32 9.17
C ALA A 42 -29.70 -14.77 9.78
N GLY A 43 -28.92 -13.97 9.04
CA GLY A 43 -27.70 -13.29 9.52
C GLY A 43 -27.88 -11.93 10.19
N GLY A 44 -29.11 -11.43 10.32
CA GLY A 44 -29.40 -10.02 10.58
C GLY A 44 -29.35 -9.54 12.03
N GLY A 45 -29.19 -10.40 13.03
CA GLY A 45 -29.18 -9.96 14.43
C GLY A 45 -30.49 -10.19 15.20
N ASN A 46 -31.60 -10.29 14.47
CA ASN A 46 -32.93 -9.99 15.03
C ASN A 46 -33.74 -11.21 15.50
N VAL A 47 -33.21 -12.43 15.34
CA VAL A 47 -33.89 -13.67 15.76
C VAL A 47 -33.13 -14.33 16.90
N ALA A 48 -33.76 -14.41 18.07
CA ALA A 48 -33.20 -15.06 19.25
C ALA A 48 -32.99 -16.56 18.98
N GLY A 49 -31.79 -17.08 19.30
CA GLY A 49 -31.47 -18.52 19.22
C GLY A 49 -30.87 -19.01 17.90
N ILE A 50 -30.92 -18.26 16.80
CA ILE A 50 -30.30 -18.64 15.51
C ILE A 50 -28.79 -18.32 15.45
N GLY A 51 -28.27 -17.56 16.42
CA GLY A 51 -26.83 -17.36 16.58
C GLY A 51 -26.24 -16.16 15.87
N VAL A 52 -27.08 -15.28 15.36
CA VAL A 52 -26.67 -14.04 14.71
C VAL A 52 -27.55 -12.98 15.33
N GLY A 53 -27.14 -12.55 16.52
CA GLY A 53 -27.81 -11.64 17.46
C GLY A 53 -26.84 -11.23 18.57
N PRO A 54 -27.22 -10.35 19.51
CA PRO A 54 -26.33 -9.87 20.58
C PRO A 54 -25.74 -10.99 21.44
N ASP A 55 -26.43 -12.13 21.53
CA ASP A 55 -26.03 -13.31 22.31
C ASP A 55 -24.91 -14.14 21.66
N GLY A 56 -24.54 -13.82 20.41
CA GLY A 56 -23.45 -14.46 19.68
C GLY A 56 -23.77 -15.85 19.11
N GLU A 57 -22.83 -16.40 18.34
CA GLU A 57 -22.97 -17.71 17.70
C GLU A 57 -22.94 -18.86 18.74
N PRO A 58 -23.87 -19.83 18.69
CA PRO A 58 -23.87 -21.02 19.53
C PRO A 58 -22.53 -21.75 19.43
N GLY A 59 -21.97 -22.13 20.58
CA GLY A 59 -20.69 -22.85 20.65
C GLY A 59 -19.45 -21.95 20.64
N VAL A 60 -19.59 -20.63 20.42
CA VAL A 60 -18.47 -19.68 20.53
C VAL A 60 -18.58 -18.89 21.83
N LYS A 61 -17.55 -18.99 22.69
CA LYS A 61 -17.50 -18.18 23.92
C LYS A 61 -17.51 -16.68 23.55
N PRO A 62 -18.34 -15.84 24.20
CA PRO A 62 -18.42 -14.40 23.88
C PRO A 62 -17.07 -13.68 23.88
N LYS A 63 -16.16 -14.08 24.79
CA LYS A 63 -14.77 -13.56 24.84
C LYS A 63 -13.98 -13.87 23.57
N ALA A 64 -14.12 -15.07 23.01
CA ALA A 64 -13.44 -15.49 21.78
C ALA A 64 -13.95 -14.68 20.57
N ALA A 65 -15.28 -14.55 20.42
CA ALA A 65 -15.90 -13.74 19.37
C ALA A 65 -15.46 -12.27 19.43
N ASN A 66 -15.43 -11.69 20.64
CA ASN A 66 -14.97 -10.32 20.85
C ASN A 66 -13.48 -10.16 20.54
N SER A 67 -12.64 -11.14 20.88
CA SER A 67 -11.21 -11.11 20.54
C SER A 67 -10.98 -11.18 19.02
N TYR A 68 -11.75 -11.97 18.28
CA TYR A 68 -11.66 -12.08 16.82
C TYR A 68 -12.08 -10.77 16.14
N LYS A 69 -13.22 -10.20 16.54
CA LYS A 69 -13.70 -8.89 16.05
C LYS A 69 -12.70 -7.76 16.36
N LYS A 70 -12.06 -7.79 17.54
CA LYS A 70 -11.02 -6.83 17.92
C LYS A 70 -9.77 -6.97 17.06
N LYS A 71 -9.27 -8.19 16.84
CA LYS A 71 -8.11 -8.46 15.96
C LYS A 71 -8.33 -7.93 14.54
N ASN A 72 -9.52 -8.17 13.96
CA ASN A 72 -9.85 -7.67 12.61
C ASN A 72 -9.89 -6.13 12.54
N LYS A 73 -10.46 -5.46 13.56
CA LYS A 73 -10.44 -3.99 13.66
C LYS A 73 -9.02 -3.45 13.82
N ASP A 74 -8.18 -4.10 14.62
CA ASP A 74 -6.80 -3.69 14.85
C ASP A 74 -5.94 -3.91 13.61
N GLU A 75 -6.17 -4.98 12.86
CA GLU A 75 -5.48 -5.24 11.59
C GLU A 75 -5.88 -4.20 10.52
N PHE A 76 -7.17 -3.89 10.42
CA PHE A 76 -7.67 -2.84 9.53
C PHE A 76 -7.10 -1.46 9.90
N LYS A 77 -7.07 -1.13 11.19
CA LYS A 77 -6.41 0.10 11.69
C LYS A 77 -4.94 0.13 11.32
N LYS A 78 -4.19 -0.97 11.46
CA LYS A 78 -2.78 -1.06 11.02
C LYS A 78 -2.61 -0.82 9.52
N ARG A 79 -3.49 -1.39 8.69
CA ARG A 79 -3.47 -1.18 7.23
C ARG A 79 -3.73 0.29 6.88
N ILE A 80 -4.74 0.91 7.51
CA ILE A 80 -5.06 2.33 7.32
C ILE A 80 -3.94 3.24 7.85
N THR A 81 -3.37 2.96 9.02
CA THR A 81 -2.28 3.78 9.56
C THR A 81 -1.04 3.70 8.67
N ASN A 82 -0.71 2.51 8.14
CA ASN A 82 0.40 2.34 7.19
C ASN A 82 0.15 3.06 5.86
N PHE A 83 -1.11 3.07 5.42
CA PHE A 83 -1.51 3.83 4.23
C PHE A 83 -1.40 5.35 4.49
N LEU A 84 -2.00 5.85 5.58
CA LEU A 84 -1.98 7.28 5.91
C LEU A 84 -0.58 7.80 6.22
N THR A 85 0.30 7.03 6.86
CA THR A 85 1.71 7.42 7.04
C THR A 85 2.44 7.51 5.71
N LYS A 86 2.08 6.71 4.71
CA LYS A 86 2.60 6.83 3.33
C LYS A 86 2.14 8.13 2.65
N PHE A 87 0.96 8.65 2.98
CA PHE A 87 0.42 9.92 2.44
C PHE A 87 0.81 11.17 3.22
N ARG A 88 1.01 11.08 4.54
CA ARG A 88 1.34 12.23 5.41
C ARG A 88 2.76 12.79 5.17
N MET A 89 3.63 12.05 4.48
CA MET A 89 4.93 12.54 4.03
C MET A 89 4.76 13.47 2.83
N ASN A 90 4.21 14.67 3.03
CA ASN A 90 4.15 15.72 1.99
C ASN A 90 4.79 17.05 2.44
N GLU A 91 5.44 17.10 3.61
CA GLU A 91 6.56 18.02 3.85
C GLU A 91 7.88 17.34 3.43
N ASN A 92 7.92 16.88 2.18
CA ASN A 92 9.05 16.13 1.66
C ASN A 92 10.22 17.06 1.45
N LEU A 93 11.26 16.90 2.26
CA LEU A 93 12.58 17.41 1.95
C LEU A 93 12.92 16.96 0.52
N SER A 94 13.00 17.92 -0.39
CA SER A 94 13.13 17.66 -1.81
C SER A 94 14.51 17.08 -2.11
N ALA A 95 14.59 16.16 -3.08
CA ALA A 95 15.87 15.66 -3.57
C ALA A 95 16.82 16.81 -3.99
N SER A 96 16.25 17.94 -4.43
CA SER A 96 17.01 19.15 -4.74
C SER A 96 17.62 19.78 -3.51
N GLU A 97 16.82 19.95 -2.45
CA GLU A 97 17.27 20.62 -1.23
C GLU A 97 18.37 19.82 -0.55
N ILE A 98 18.22 18.49 -0.51
CA ILE A 98 19.23 17.58 0.02
C ILE A 98 20.54 17.70 -0.78
N ALA A 99 20.45 17.67 -2.11
CA ALA A 99 21.63 17.80 -2.97
C ALA A 99 22.31 19.16 -2.76
N THR A 100 21.55 20.27 -2.78
CA THR A 100 22.09 21.61 -2.57
C THR A 100 22.75 21.76 -1.20
N GLN A 101 22.11 21.28 -0.13
CA GLN A 101 22.67 21.35 1.23
C GLN A 101 23.91 20.46 1.39
N ALA A 102 23.95 19.31 0.71
CA ALA A 102 25.11 18.42 0.74
C ALA A 102 26.29 18.99 -0.04
N SER A 103 26.04 19.53 -1.24
CA SER A 103 27.09 20.08 -2.10
C SER A 103 27.70 21.37 -1.55
N ASN A 104 26.92 22.16 -0.80
CA ASN A 104 27.41 23.40 -0.16
C ASN A 104 28.14 23.15 1.17
N ASP A 105 28.17 21.91 1.69
CA ASP A 105 28.84 21.60 2.95
C ASP A 105 30.34 21.36 2.72
N GLY A 106 31.16 22.36 3.09
CA GLY A 106 32.62 22.28 2.96
C GLY A 106 33.27 21.15 3.76
N GLN A 107 32.74 20.80 4.93
CA GLN A 107 33.30 19.68 5.72
C GLN A 107 32.98 18.34 5.06
N LEU A 108 31.75 18.19 4.55
CA LEU A 108 31.36 17.00 3.80
C LEU A 108 32.18 16.87 2.51
N TYR A 109 32.45 17.99 1.85
CA TYR A 109 33.24 18.03 0.62
C TYR A 109 34.63 17.46 0.83
N SER A 110 35.42 18.04 1.74
CA SER A 110 36.80 17.59 1.99
C SER A 110 36.86 16.16 2.54
N ARG A 111 35.87 15.76 3.36
CA ARG A 111 35.84 14.44 3.99
C ARG A 111 35.41 13.32 3.04
N GLN A 112 34.47 13.58 2.14
CA GLN A 112 33.81 12.53 1.35
C GLN A 112 33.68 12.85 -0.14
N LEU A 113 33.30 14.06 -0.54
CA LEU A 113 33.04 14.35 -1.95
C LEU A 113 34.31 14.41 -2.77
N GLU A 114 35.34 15.12 -2.31
CA GLU A 114 36.63 15.22 -2.99
C GLU A 114 37.29 13.85 -3.25
N PRO A 115 37.40 12.93 -2.26
CA PRO A 115 37.95 11.60 -2.53
C PRO A 115 37.08 10.77 -3.48
N ILE A 116 35.74 10.94 -3.45
CA ILE A 116 34.84 10.30 -4.43
C ILE A 116 35.12 10.84 -5.83
N VAL A 117 35.18 12.15 -6.01
CA VAL A 117 35.46 12.81 -7.30
C VAL A 117 36.79 12.31 -7.87
N LYS A 118 37.86 12.34 -7.07
CA LYS A 118 39.18 11.83 -7.47
C LYS A 118 39.16 10.34 -7.83
N ASN A 119 38.40 9.52 -7.10
CA ASN A 119 38.24 8.09 -7.43
C ASN A 119 37.54 7.90 -8.79
N LEU A 120 36.44 8.63 -9.02
CA LEU A 120 35.66 8.57 -10.25
C LEU A 120 36.47 9.06 -11.45
N ALA A 121 37.24 10.13 -11.30
CA ALA A 121 38.14 10.63 -12.33
C ALA A 121 39.18 9.56 -12.73
N ARG A 122 39.81 8.91 -11.74
CA ARG A 122 40.73 7.78 -12.01
C ARG A 122 40.05 6.63 -12.76
N LYS A 123 38.78 6.32 -12.43
CA LYS A 123 38.00 5.29 -13.13
C LYS A 123 37.66 5.68 -14.56
N LYS A 124 37.31 6.96 -14.81
CA LYS A 124 37.09 7.50 -16.15
C LYS A 124 38.37 7.41 -17.00
N VAL A 125 39.53 7.78 -16.45
CA VAL A 125 40.84 7.63 -17.12
C VAL A 125 41.15 6.17 -17.45
N LYS A 126 40.79 5.23 -16.57
CA LYS A 126 40.99 3.79 -16.79
C LYS A 126 39.94 3.14 -17.71
N GLY A 127 38.87 3.85 -18.09
CA GLY A 127 37.77 3.28 -18.88
C GLY A 127 36.84 2.33 -18.11
N VAL A 128 36.92 2.26 -16.78
CA VAL A 128 36.10 1.37 -15.92
C VAL A 128 35.02 2.17 -15.18
N TYR A 129 34.61 3.30 -15.74
CA TYR A 129 33.59 4.15 -15.14
C TYR A 129 32.19 3.55 -15.34
N ASN A 130 31.41 3.52 -14.25
CA ASN A 130 30.01 3.12 -14.28
C ASN A 130 29.18 4.14 -13.51
N LYS A 131 28.15 4.68 -14.17
CA LYS A 131 27.28 5.74 -13.63
C LYS A 131 26.49 5.28 -12.40
N ASP A 132 25.96 4.05 -12.40
CA ASP A 132 25.16 3.54 -11.28
C ASP A 132 26.01 3.35 -10.01
N LEU A 133 27.25 2.87 -10.19
CA LEU A 133 28.22 2.79 -9.08
C LEU A 133 28.63 4.17 -8.58
N ALA A 134 28.73 5.17 -9.46
CA ALA A 134 29.01 6.54 -9.08
C ALA A 134 27.87 7.15 -8.25
N VAL A 135 26.61 6.93 -8.64
CA VAL A 135 25.44 7.33 -7.83
C VAL A 135 25.48 6.67 -6.45
N LYS A 136 25.81 5.37 -6.37
CA LYS A 136 25.95 4.67 -5.08
C LYS A 136 27.06 5.24 -4.20
N LEU A 137 28.16 5.73 -4.77
CA LEU A 137 29.23 6.38 -3.99
C LEU A 137 28.73 7.69 -3.36
N PHE A 138 28.10 8.57 -4.16
CA PHE A 138 27.49 9.80 -3.64
C PHE A 138 26.35 9.54 -2.66
N ARG A 139 25.65 8.40 -2.81
CA ARG A 139 24.56 8.00 -1.92
C ARG A 139 24.98 7.90 -0.45
N TYR A 140 26.20 7.43 -0.17
CA TYR A 140 26.74 7.38 1.19
C TYR A 140 26.92 8.77 1.80
N ALA A 141 27.41 9.73 1.01
CA ALA A 141 27.54 11.12 1.45
C ALA A 141 26.17 11.75 1.72
N VAL A 142 25.20 11.51 0.83
CA VAL A 142 23.81 11.92 1.02
C VAL A 142 23.20 11.31 2.28
N ASP A 143 23.43 10.02 2.58
CA ASP A 143 22.90 9.38 3.79
C ASP A 143 23.42 10.03 5.08
N ASN A 144 24.69 10.40 5.10
CA ASN A 144 25.27 11.11 6.24
C ASN A 144 24.63 12.50 6.38
N LYS A 145 24.49 13.23 5.29
CA LYS A 145 23.86 14.56 5.32
C LYS A 145 22.39 14.50 5.73
N VAL A 146 21.65 13.51 5.23
CA VAL A 146 20.25 13.27 5.60
C VAL A 146 20.11 12.97 7.10
N LYS A 147 21.04 12.24 7.72
CA LYS A 147 21.03 12.04 9.17
C LYS A 147 21.21 13.35 9.94
N GLU A 148 22.09 14.23 9.46
CA GLU A 148 22.30 15.56 10.06
C GLU A 148 21.05 16.45 9.92
N ILE A 149 20.46 16.52 8.72
CA ILE A 149 19.24 17.30 8.47
C ILE A 149 18.07 16.76 9.29
N ALA A 150 17.92 15.44 9.37
CA ALA A 150 16.89 14.83 10.19
C ALA A 150 17.07 15.19 11.67
N LYS A 151 18.32 15.13 12.18
CA LYS A 151 18.65 15.53 13.54
C LYS A 151 18.35 17.01 13.79
N SER A 152 18.70 17.90 12.87
CA SER A 152 18.44 19.35 13.04
C SER A 152 16.95 19.69 13.03
N LYS A 153 16.15 18.97 12.25
CA LYS A 153 14.69 19.12 12.22
C LYS A 153 13.96 18.33 13.32
N ASN A 154 14.67 17.67 14.25
CA ASN A 154 14.10 16.74 15.24
C ASN A 154 13.21 15.65 14.59
N MET A 155 13.56 15.23 13.37
CA MET A 155 12.87 14.19 12.61
C MET A 155 13.67 12.89 12.58
N ASN A 156 13.00 11.78 12.31
CA ASN A 156 13.69 10.53 12.03
C ASN A 156 14.21 10.53 10.58
N SER A 157 15.48 10.15 10.37
CA SER A 157 16.04 10.02 9.01
C SER A 157 15.22 9.06 8.15
N ARG A 158 14.64 8.00 8.73
CA ARG A 158 13.81 7.00 8.00
C ARG A 158 12.58 7.60 7.32
N THR A 159 12.14 8.79 7.75
CA THR A 159 11.05 9.54 7.13
C THR A 159 11.38 9.94 5.69
N ILE A 160 12.67 10.15 5.36
CA ILE A 160 13.11 10.46 3.99
C ILE A 160 13.29 9.15 3.22
N PRO A 161 12.48 8.88 2.18
CA PRO A 161 12.46 7.59 1.50
C PRO A 161 13.71 7.39 0.63
N GLY A 162 14.07 6.13 0.38
CA GLY A 162 15.33 5.76 -0.29
C GLY A 162 15.43 6.28 -1.73
N ASN A 163 14.31 6.36 -2.46
CA ASN A 163 14.25 6.91 -3.81
C ASN A 163 14.66 8.39 -3.84
N VAL A 164 14.12 9.22 -2.95
CA VAL A 164 14.45 10.67 -2.87
C VAL A 164 15.95 10.86 -2.62
N ARG A 165 16.55 10.00 -1.81
CA ARG A 165 18.00 10.08 -1.54
C ARG A 165 18.85 9.58 -2.70
N ASN A 166 18.38 8.59 -3.46
CA ASN A 166 19.02 8.15 -4.70
C ASN A 166 18.95 9.27 -5.76
N ASP A 167 17.81 9.95 -5.88
CA ASP A 167 17.63 11.09 -6.78
C ASP A 167 18.53 12.25 -6.39
N ALA A 168 18.68 12.54 -5.09
CA ALA A 168 19.63 13.53 -4.59
C ALA A 168 21.07 13.16 -4.95
N ALA A 169 21.46 11.89 -4.79
CA ALA A 169 22.79 11.41 -5.17
C ALA A 169 23.05 11.50 -6.68
N ALA A 170 22.04 11.21 -7.51
CA ALA A 170 22.13 11.38 -8.96
C ALA A 170 22.30 12.85 -9.35
N ARG A 171 21.61 13.77 -8.66
CA ARG A 171 21.79 15.22 -8.85
C ARG A 171 23.19 15.68 -8.44
N MET A 172 23.71 15.21 -7.31
CA MET A 172 25.08 15.51 -6.89
C MET A 172 26.10 15.02 -7.93
N LEU A 173 25.93 13.80 -8.46
CA LEU A 173 26.81 13.30 -9.51
C LEU A 173 26.81 14.23 -10.75
N SER A 174 25.64 14.71 -11.17
CA SER A 174 25.55 15.68 -12.27
C SER A 174 26.22 17.02 -11.93
N GLN A 175 26.09 17.52 -10.69
CA GLN A 175 26.74 18.75 -10.25
C GLN A 175 28.27 18.63 -10.25
N PHE A 176 28.80 17.49 -9.83
CA PHE A 176 30.24 17.24 -9.77
C PHE A 176 30.83 16.67 -11.06
N ASP A 177 30.05 16.47 -12.13
CA ASP A 177 30.57 15.86 -13.36
C ASP A 177 31.65 16.72 -14.03
N SER A 178 31.51 18.05 -14.00
CA SER A 178 32.53 18.98 -14.51
C SER A 178 33.84 18.82 -13.74
N GLU A 179 33.80 18.86 -12.41
CA GLU A 179 34.99 18.70 -11.56
C GLU A 179 35.66 17.33 -11.79
N ILE A 180 34.86 16.27 -11.92
CA ILE A 180 35.37 14.95 -12.26
C ILE A 180 36.11 15.01 -13.61
N ASN A 181 35.56 15.68 -14.62
CA ASN A 181 36.17 15.79 -15.95
C ASN A 181 37.44 16.65 -15.92
N ASP A 182 37.47 17.75 -15.16
CA ASP A 182 38.67 18.57 -14.96
C ASP A 182 39.81 17.73 -14.36
N TYR A 183 39.51 16.90 -13.36
CA TYR A 183 40.49 15.95 -12.81
C TYR A 183 40.92 14.87 -13.81
N VAL A 184 40.02 14.42 -14.69
CA VAL A 184 40.37 13.48 -15.77
C VAL A 184 41.39 14.11 -16.71
N GLU A 185 41.19 15.36 -17.11
CA GLU A 185 42.10 16.10 -17.99
C GLU A 185 43.45 16.33 -17.33
N TYR A 186 43.47 16.77 -16.06
CA TYR A 186 44.69 16.89 -15.26
C TYR A 186 45.48 15.58 -15.22
N LEU A 187 44.81 14.46 -14.95
CA LEU A 187 45.46 13.14 -14.89
C LEU A 187 45.96 12.64 -16.26
N LYS A 188 45.28 13.01 -17.35
CA LYS A 188 45.76 12.73 -18.72
C LYS A 188 46.97 13.58 -19.08
N GLY A 189 46.98 14.86 -18.70
CA GLY A 189 48.08 15.79 -18.92
C GLY A 189 49.35 15.37 -18.20
N LYS A 190 49.23 14.84 -16.97
CA LYS A 190 50.37 14.33 -16.16
C LYS A 190 51.02 13.05 -16.71
N LYS A 191 50.34 12.33 -17.62
CA LYS A 191 50.86 11.11 -18.24
C LYS A 191 51.66 11.36 -19.52
N LYS A 192 51.60 12.58 -20.07
CA LYS A 192 52.47 13.02 -21.16
C LYS A 192 53.79 13.49 -20.58
#